data_AF-A0A8H4JA02-F1
#
_entry.id   AF-A0A8H4JA02-F1
#
_cell.length_a   1.000
_cell.length_b   1.000
_cell.length_c   1.000
_cell.angle_alpha   90.00
_cell.angle_beta   90.00
_cell.angle_gamma   90.00
#
_symmetry.space_group_name_H-M   'P 1'
#
loop_
_entity.id
_entity.type
_entity.pdbx_description
1 polymer ?
#
loop_
_entity_poly.entity_id
_entity_poly.type
_entity_poly.pdbx_seq_one_letter_code
_entity_poly.pdbx_strand_id
1 'polypeptide(L)'
;MTQYNQPKSLIIGAGAIGIALGYHLQLAGAQVSFLVRQQGVMDLQKDQVLYCHDDNSLKVFKGYIIKTLPEVDVQAYDYVFFALTGAALKSEDGQRLVKLIGTAIGGPGNKTKILIGSFFIGIRDWFLEVSGLPQDRVAACNPAIHVYSTKAFQMPSVYAEPAKANLIEQADWAYADRFSTGAAFHVMDDCPGIAQSFSNLYNNCRVSKCIIRSPVEDAAFGNLAPIAFAATELLGWPKFRDIDPSNDIWVLATEAAKEVLGLHLHGEYGRLAATNLNPATFLEGMKEYERTFGTFDIIAFSQYHHGGKVQAQDQQHLQDCIVRGKEEVRCTYLLSHSCHFALLPLILVVSNSSVTFFYYFVDLTTGGFIRVYTCMLLTFIGWHRALKAQPDVAPESLLPYLSPFRPYGSYFAFVLGCIILLFIGWGTFSPLDVEGWITYYFAAAFDPLMFMVGNLVKKRRWAKPSQADLITGKATVDEECQVWEDLGAPENERMRLKQMEWLRRF
;
A
#
# COMPACT_ATOMS: atom_id res chain seq x y z
N MET A 1 -20.97 0.41 43.70
CA MET A 1 -20.75 -0.45 42.51
C MET A 1 -20.86 0.44 41.30
N THR A 2 -19.74 0.83 40.70
CA THR A 2 -19.74 1.55 39.43
C THR A 2 -20.35 0.64 38.36
N GLN A 3 -21.40 1.10 37.69
CA GLN A 3 -21.91 0.47 36.46
C GLN A 3 -20.74 0.38 35.48
N TYR A 4 -20.13 -0.79 35.32
CA TYR A 4 -19.19 -1.02 34.22
C TYR A 4 -20.02 -0.91 32.94
N ASN A 5 -19.80 0.16 32.19
CA ASN A 5 -20.47 0.36 30.91
C ASN A 5 -20.04 -0.78 29.98
N GLN A 6 -20.99 -1.55 29.46
CA GLN A 6 -20.71 -2.69 28.60
C GLN A 6 -20.00 -2.21 27.31
N PRO A 7 -18.81 -2.74 26.95
CA PRO A 7 -18.12 -2.32 25.73
C PRO A 7 -18.97 -2.57 24.49
N LYS A 8 -19.04 -1.60 23.57
CA LYS A 8 -19.81 -1.71 22.33
C LYS A 8 -18.89 -1.90 21.13
N SER A 9 -19.11 -2.97 20.36
CA SER A 9 -18.33 -3.31 19.17
C SER A 9 -19.21 -3.36 17.93
N LEU A 10 -18.87 -2.57 16.91
CA LEU A 10 -19.50 -2.61 15.60
C LEU A 10 -18.63 -3.44 14.65
N ILE A 11 -19.19 -4.46 14.01
CA ILE A 11 -18.51 -5.28 13.01
C ILE A 11 -19.09 -4.95 11.63
N ILE A 12 -18.22 -4.53 10.73
CA ILE A 12 -18.55 -4.20 9.35
C ILE A 12 -18.21 -5.40 8.48
N GLY A 13 -19.24 -6.08 7.99
CA GLY A 13 -19.11 -7.34 7.27
C GLY A 13 -19.48 -8.54 8.15
N ALA A 14 -20.60 -9.18 7.84
CA ALA A 14 -21.10 -10.35 8.56
C ALA A 14 -20.80 -11.67 7.83
N GLY A 15 -19.60 -11.74 7.23
CA GLY A 15 -19.08 -13.00 6.68
C GLY A 15 -18.50 -13.90 7.76
N ALA A 16 -17.82 -14.96 7.33
CA ALA A 16 -17.23 -15.98 8.21
C ALA A 16 -16.43 -15.39 9.38
N ILE A 17 -15.46 -14.51 9.10
CA ILE A 17 -14.64 -13.85 10.12
C ILE A 17 -15.48 -12.93 11.03
N GLY A 18 -16.40 -12.15 10.46
CA GLY A 18 -17.25 -11.26 11.25
C GLY A 18 -18.14 -11.99 12.24
N ILE A 19 -18.71 -13.14 11.83
CA ILE A 19 -19.53 -13.99 12.70
C ILE A 19 -18.70 -14.59 13.84
N ALA A 20 -17.55 -15.20 13.52
CA ALA A 20 -16.68 -15.78 14.54
C ALA A 20 -16.14 -14.72 15.52
N LEU A 21 -15.73 -13.55 15.02
CA LEU A 21 -15.31 -12.43 15.86
C LEU A 21 -16.45 -11.95 16.77
N GLY A 22 -17.66 -11.79 16.22
CA GLY A 22 -18.83 -11.39 16.99
C GLY A 22 -19.14 -12.36 18.13
N TYR A 23 -19.09 -13.66 17.85
CA TYR A 23 -19.26 -14.70 18.87
C TYR A 23 -18.25 -14.54 20.02
N HIS A 24 -16.96 -14.42 19.71
CA HIS A 24 -15.91 -14.27 20.72
C HIS A 24 -16.01 -12.95 21.49
N LEU A 25 -16.34 -11.84 20.82
CA LEU A 25 -16.56 -10.55 21.49
C LEU A 25 -17.77 -10.57 22.43
N GLN A 26 -18.85 -11.26 22.05
CA GLN A 26 -20.00 -11.43 22.93
C GLN A 26 -19.65 -12.26 24.17
N LEU A 27 -18.87 -13.34 24.03
CA LEU A 27 -18.36 -14.10 25.18
C LEU A 27 -17.43 -13.26 26.06
N ALA A 28 -16.67 -12.34 25.47
CA ALA A 28 -15.85 -11.36 26.18
C ALA A 28 -16.65 -10.27 26.91
N GLY A 29 -17.99 -10.27 26.80
CA GLY A 29 -18.89 -9.34 27.46
C GLY A 29 -19.21 -8.09 26.65
N ALA A 30 -18.79 -7.99 25.38
CA ALA A 30 -19.14 -6.86 24.52
C ALA A 30 -20.58 -6.96 23.98
N GLN A 31 -21.23 -5.81 23.81
CA GLN A 31 -22.42 -5.70 22.97
C GLN A 31 -21.98 -5.64 21.51
N VAL A 32 -22.42 -6.61 20.71
CA VAL A 32 -22.03 -6.73 19.30
C VAL A 32 -23.14 -6.20 18.40
N SER A 33 -22.75 -5.37 17.44
CA SER A 33 -23.62 -4.94 16.35
C SER A 33 -22.97 -5.22 15.01
N PHE A 34 -23.76 -5.60 14.00
CA PHE A 34 -23.30 -5.73 12.63
C PHE A 34 -23.79 -4.57 11.79
N LEU A 35 -22.89 -3.99 10.99
CA LEU A 35 -23.23 -3.13 9.88
C LEU A 35 -23.28 -3.97 8.60
N VAL A 36 -24.46 -4.10 8.02
CA VAL A 36 -24.69 -4.86 6.77
C VAL A 36 -25.45 -4.05 5.73
N ARG A 37 -25.37 -4.50 4.48
CA ARG A 37 -26.25 -4.02 3.39
C ARG A 37 -27.67 -4.53 3.64
N GLN A 38 -28.68 -3.84 3.10
CA GLN A 38 -30.10 -4.19 3.25
C GLN A 38 -30.39 -5.68 2.95
N GLN A 39 -29.77 -6.24 1.91
CA GLN A 39 -29.93 -7.66 1.55
C GLN A 39 -29.42 -8.62 2.63
N GLY A 40 -28.36 -8.26 3.36
CA GLY A 40 -27.76 -9.10 4.41
C GLY A 40 -28.48 -9.03 5.76
N VAL A 41 -29.53 -8.20 5.88
CA VAL A 41 -30.31 -8.10 7.13
C VAL A 41 -31.06 -9.41 7.39
N MET A 42 -31.69 -9.99 6.36
CA MET A 42 -32.50 -11.20 6.51
C MET A 42 -31.68 -12.41 6.97
N ASP A 43 -30.46 -12.58 6.44
CA ASP A 43 -29.57 -13.69 6.78
C ASP A 43 -29.13 -13.69 8.25
N LEU A 44 -29.15 -12.51 8.88
CA LEU A 44 -28.74 -12.30 10.26
C LEU A 44 -29.90 -12.26 11.25
N GLN A 45 -31.16 -12.25 10.80
CA GLN A 45 -32.31 -12.20 11.73
C GLN A 45 -32.42 -13.45 12.62
N LYS A 46 -31.85 -14.57 12.18
CA LYS A 46 -31.81 -15.83 12.94
C LYS A 46 -30.55 -15.92 13.80
N ASP A 47 -30.64 -16.70 14.88
CA ASP A 47 -29.47 -17.14 15.63
C ASP A 47 -28.48 -17.87 14.71
N GLN A 48 -27.18 -17.65 14.92
CA GLN A 48 -26.12 -18.30 14.17
C GLN A 48 -25.61 -19.49 14.97
N VAL A 49 -25.51 -20.66 14.32
CA VAL A 49 -24.94 -21.86 14.94
C VAL A 49 -23.54 -22.10 14.37
N LEU A 50 -22.55 -22.23 15.26
CA LEU A 50 -21.15 -22.42 14.91
C LEU A 50 -20.65 -23.78 15.41
N TYR A 51 -20.07 -24.60 14.54
CA TYR A 51 -19.36 -25.82 14.92
C TYR A 51 -17.88 -25.49 15.22
N CYS A 52 -17.41 -25.86 16.40
CA CYS A 52 -16.02 -25.69 16.82
C CYS A 52 -15.22 -26.97 16.57
N HIS A 53 -14.19 -26.91 15.74
CA HIS A 53 -13.31 -28.07 15.48
C HIS A 53 -12.45 -28.47 16.68
N ASP A 54 -12.16 -27.53 17.57
CA ASP A 54 -11.20 -27.76 18.66
C ASP A 54 -11.79 -28.63 19.78
N ASP A 55 -13.10 -28.49 20.03
CA ASP A 55 -13.82 -29.24 21.06
C ASP A 55 -14.99 -30.08 20.52
N ASN A 56 -15.19 -30.10 19.19
CA ASN A 56 -16.24 -30.83 18.48
C ASN A 56 -17.66 -30.55 19.03
N SER A 57 -17.97 -29.29 19.27
CA SER A 57 -19.26 -28.88 19.82
C SER A 57 -19.93 -27.73 19.05
N LEU A 58 -21.24 -27.62 19.23
CA LEU A 58 -22.04 -26.52 18.68
C LEU A 58 -22.10 -25.34 19.64
N LYS A 59 -21.89 -24.15 19.10
CA LYS A 59 -22.00 -22.87 19.79
C LYS A 59 -23.15 -22.08 19.16
N VAL A 60 -23.87 -21.32 19.98
CA VAL A 60 -24.97 -20.47 19.52
C VAL A 60 -24.59 -19.01 19.75
N PHE A 61 -24.59 -18.24 18.67
CA PHE A 61 -24.38 -16.80 18.68
C PHE A 61 -25.68 -16.07 18.36
N LYS A 62 -26.16 -15.28 19.33
CA LYS A 62 -27.49 -14.68 19.32
C LYS A 62 -27.54 -13.38 20.10
N GLY A 63 -28.54 -12.55 19.84
CA GLY A 63 -28.74 -11.29 20.56
C GLY A 63 -27.80 -10.16 20.13
N TYR A 64 -27.13 -10.30 18.98
CA TYR A 64 -26.43 -9.20 18.32
C TYR A 64 -27.44 -8.26 17.65
N ILE A 65 -27.03 -7.01 17.44
CA ILE A 65 -27.87 -5.97 16.85
C ILE A 65 -27.52 -5.82 15.36
N ILE A 66 -28.51 -5.71 14.50
CA ILE A 66 -28.30 -5.49 13.07
C ILE A 66 -28.55 -4.00 12.79
N LYS A 67 -27.63 -3.38 12.06
CA LYS A 67 -27.69 -1.98 11.64
C LYS A 67 -27.44 -1.86 10.15
N THR A 68 -28.09 -0.87 9.54
CA THR A 68 -27.74 -0.38 8.21
C THR A 68 -27.11 1.02 8.30
N LEU A 69 -26.44 1.45 7.23
CA LEU A 69 -25.68 2.70 7.23
C LEU A 69 -26.50 3.95 7.63
N PRO A 70 -27.79 4.11 7.26
CA PRO A 70 -28.60 5.23 7.73
C PRO A 70 -28.95 5.20 9.23
N GLU A 71 -28.88 4.04 9.88
CA GLU A 71 -29.35 3.81 11.25
C GLU A 71 -28.23 3.77 12.28
N VAL A 72 -26.98 3.65 11.83
CA VAL A 72 -25.83 3.44 12.70
C VAL A 72 -25.26 4.77 13.16
N ASP A 73 -25.27 4.99 14.48
CA ASP A 73 -24.42 6.00 15.10
C ASP A 73 -23.07 5.37 15.46
N VAL A 74 -22.08 5.56 14.61
CA VAL A 74 -20.75 4.97 14.77
C VAL A 74 -20.03 5.53 16.00
N GLN A 75 -20.36 6.74 16.44
CA GLN A 75 -19.74 7.37 17.60
C GLN A 75 -20.13 6.69 18.93
N ALA A 76 -21.22 5.92 18.92
CA ALA A 76 -21.70 5.18 20.08
C ALA A 76 -20.89 3.91 20.39
N TYR A 77 -19.91 3.54 19.56
CA TYR A 77 -19.12 2.33 19.69
C TYR A 77 -17.70 2.61 20.19
N ASP A 78 -17.20 1.72 21.06
CA ASP A 78 -15.83 1.74 21.54
C ASP A 78 -14.86 1.21 20.49
N TYR A 79 -15.29 0.18 19.75
CA TYR A 79 -14.53 -0.49 18.71
C TYR A 79 -15.35 -0.64 17.42
N VAL A 80 -14.72 -0.37 16.28
CA VAL A 80 -15.28 -0.63 14.95
C VAL A 80 -14.30 -1.53 14.21
N PHE A 81 -14.80 -2.68 13.78
CA PHE A 81 -14.02 -3.72 13.14
C PHE A 81 -14.38 -3.85 11.67
N PHE A 82 -13.40 -3.76 10.77
CA PHE A 82 -13.58 -4.03 9.35
C PHE A 82 -13.28 -5.50 9.04
N ALA A 83 -14.34 -6.30 8.86
CA ALA A 83 -14.31 -7.72 8.49
C ALA A 83 -14.70 -7.92 7.01
N LEU A 84 -14.13 -7.10 6.12
CA LEU A 84 -14.35 -7.17 4.68
C LEU A 84 -13.18 -7.86 3.98
N THR A 85 -13.39 -8.40 2.77
CA THR A 85 -12.25 -8.79 1.94
C THR A 85 -11.46 -7.55 1.50
N GLY A 86 -10.18 -7.71 1.17
CA GLY A 86 -9.36 -6.59 0.69
C GLY A 86 -9.98 -5.93 -0.55
N ALA A 87 -10.50 -6.73 -1.48
CA ALA A 87 -11.21 -6.24 -2.67
C ALA A 87 -12.48 -5.45 -2.33
N ALA A 88 -13.29 -5.93 -1.38
CA ALA A 88 -14.50 -5.22 -0.95
C ALA A 88 -14.15 -3.89 -0.26
N LEU A 89 -13.09 -3.86 0.55
CA LEU A 89 -12.62 -2.65 1.21
C LEU A 89 -12.08 -1.61 0.20
N LYS A 90 -11.33 -2.05 -0.81
CA LYS A 90 -10.78 -1.19 -1.88
C LYS A 90 -11.81 -0.74 -2.92
N SER A 91 -12.98 -1.36 -3.00
CA SER A 91 -14.06 -0.92 -3.91
C SER A 91 -14.51 0.51 -3.64
N GLU A 92 -15.14 1.17 -4.61
CA GLU A 92 -15.69 2.53 -4.43
C GLU A 92 -16.62 2.63 -3.21
N ASP A 93 -17.50 1.63 -3.03
CA ASP A 93 -18.39 1.53 -1.87
C ASP A 93 -17.61 1.40 -0.56
N GLY A 94 -16.55 0.59 -0.56
CA GLY A 94 -15.68 0.36 0.60
C GLY A 94 -14.94 1.63 1.00
N GLN A 95 -14.33 2.32 0.03
CA GLN A 95 -13.66 3.61 0.23
C GLN A 95 -14.63 4.68 0.74
N ARG A 96 -15.82 4.76 0.14
CA ARG A 96 -16.88 5.68 0.59
C ARG A 96 -17.27 5.38 2.04
N LEU A 97 -17.41 4.12 2.41
CA LEU A 97 -17.71 3.71 3.78
C LEU A 97 -16.62 4.12 4.77
N VAL A 98 -15.35 3.88 4.43
CA VAL A 98 -14.18 4.29 5.24
C VAL A 98 -14.19 5.81 5.45
N LYS A 99 -14.40 6.59 4.39
CA LYS A 99 -14.46 8.07 4.45
C LYS A 99 -15.63 8.57 5.31
N LEU A 100 -16.82 7.96 5.17
CA LEU A 100 -17.99 8.31 5.96
C LEU A 100 -17.76 8.04 7.46
N ILE A 101 -17.19 6.88 7.80
CA ILE A 101 -16.86 6.53 9.18
C ILE A 101 -15.80 7.48 9.74
N GLY A 102 -14.73 7.73 8.98
CA GLY A 102 -13.68 8.67 9.37
C GLY A 102 -14.23 10.07 9.66
N THR A 103 -15.09 10.59 8.77
CA THR A 103 -15.79 11.87 8.97
C THR A 103 -16.66 11.85 10.22
N ALA A 104 -17.40 10.76 10.46
CA ALA A 104 -18.31 10.64 11.59
C ALA A 104 -17.60 10.61 12.95
N ILE A 105 -16.40 10.02 13.03
CA ILE A 105 -15.68 9.83 14.31
C ILE A 105 -14.42 10.71 14.45
N GLY A 106 -14.10 11.53 13.45
CA GLY A 106 -12.92 12.40 13.42
C GLY A 106 -13.00 13.65 14.29
N GLY A 107 -14.18 13.97 14.83
CA GLY A 107 -14.39 15.13 15.70
C GLY A 107 -13.60 15.07 17.02
N PRO A 108 -13.20 16.23 17.60
CA PRO A 108 -12.46 16.28 18.85
C PRO A 108 -13.25 15.64 20.00
N GLY A 109 -12.56 14.78 20.77
CA GLY A 109 -13.15 14.09 21.94
C GLY A 109 -13.78 12.73 21.66
N ASN A 110 -13.96 12.35 20.39
CA ASN A 110 -14.38 10.99 20.04
C ASN A 110 -13.25 9.98 20.35
N LYS A 111 -13.60 8.78 20.84
CA LYS A 111 -12.64 7.74 21.27
C LYS A 111 -12.82 6.37 20.60
N THR A 112 -13.64 6.31 19.54
CA THR A 112 -13.93 5.07 18.80
C THR A 112 -12.67 4.50 18.16
N LYS A 113 -12.30 3.26 18.45
CA LYS A 113 -11.06 2.63 17.95
C LYS A 113 -11.36 1.81 16.70
N ILE A 114 -10.56 1.96 15.65
CA ILE A 114 -10.69 1.16 14.43
C ILE A 114 -9.73 -0.04 14.49
N LEU A 115 -10.26 -1.22 14.17
CA LEU A 115 -9.48 -2.42 13.88
C LEU A 115 -9.74 -2.87 12.44
N ILE A 116 -8.67 -3.10 11.69
CA ILE A 116 -8.75 -3.53 10.28
C ILE A 116 -8.38 -5.00 10.17
N GLY A 117 -9.36 -5.86 9.91
CA GLY A 117 -9.18 -7.31 9.72
C GLY A 117 -9.11 -7.76 8.26
N SER A 118 -9.04 -6.80 7.34
CA SER A 118 -8.83 -7.05 5.91
C SER A 118 -7.33 -7.25 5.60
N PHE A 119 -7.03 -7.87 4.46
CA PHE A 119 -5.65 -8.20 4.08
C PHE A 119 -5.28 -7.62 2.70
N PHE A 120 -4.27 -6.74 2.68
CA PHE A 120 -3.46 -6.35 1.52
C PHE A 120 -2.25 -5.51 1.98
N ILE A 121 -1.25 -5.34 1.12
CA ILE A 121 -0.02 -4.60 1.43
C ILE A 121 -0.32 -3.12 1.71
N GLY A 122 0.20 -2.59 2.82
CA GLY A 122 0.06 -1.17 3.18
C GLY A 122 -1.34 -0.78 3.67
N ILE A 123 -2.15 -1.75 4.12
CA ILE A 123 -3.55 -1.53 4.46
C ILE A 123 -3.79 -0.43 5.50
N ARG A 124 -2.95 -0.35 6.54
CA ARG A 124 -3.12 0.65 7.60
C ARG A 124 -2.88 2.07 7.06
N ASP A 125 -1.81 2.27 6.31
CA ASP A 125 -1.47 3.57 5.73
C ASP A 125 -2.56 4.03 4.75
N TRP A 126 -2.98 3.12 3.86
CA TRP A 126 -4.12 3.36 2.98
C TRP A 126 -5.39 3.73 3.75
N PHE A 127 -5.68 3.04 4.85
CA PHE A 127 -6.88 3.30 5.63
C PHE A 127 -6.82 4.68 6.30
N LEU A 128 -5.66 5.06 6.86
CA LEU A 128 -5.45 6.37 7.46
C LEU A 128 -5.64 7.49 6.44
N GLU A 129 -5.10 7.32 5.23
CA GLU A 129 -5.26 8.28 4.13
C GLU A 129 -6.73 8.45 3.73
N VAL A 130 -7.44 7.35 3.48
CA VAL A 130 -8.84 7.38 3.02
C VAL A 130 -9.80 7.89 4.11
N SER A 131 -9.54 7.52 5.38
CA SER A 131 -10.40 7.91 6.51
C SER A 131 -10.12 9.31 7.05
N GLY A 132 -8.89 9.82 6.90
CA GLY A 132 -8.43 11.06 7.53
C GLY A 132 -8.29 10.96 9.05
N LEU A 133 -8.31 9.74 9.62
CA LEU A 133 -8.15 9.53 11.06
C LEU A 133 -6.67 9.60 11.48
N PRO A 134 -6.38 10.00 12.73
CA PRO A 134 -5.01 9.99 13.24
C PRO A 134 -4.52 8.56 13.53
N GLN A 135 -3.20 8.39 13.53
CA GLN A 135 -2.54 7.09 13.67
C GLN A 135 -2.86 6.34 14.98
N ASP A 136 -3.18 7.06 16.05
CA ASP A 136 -3.53 6.51 17.36
C ASP A 136 -4.99 5.98 17.43
N ARG A 137 -5.72 6.03 16.32
CA ARG A 137 -7.13 5.60 16.22
C ARG A 137 -7.34 4.38 15.35
N VAL A 138 -6.30 3.87 14.68
CA VAL A 138 -6.40 2.78 13.71
C VAL A 138 -5.29 1.75 13.97
N ALA A 139 -5.69 0.51 14.20
CA ALA A 139 -4.78 -0.64 14.33
C ALA A 139 -5.11 -1.68 13.24
N ALA A 140 -4.07 -2.26 12.63
CA ALA A 140 -4.23 -3.47 11.85
C ALA A 140 -4.39 -4.69 12.77
N CYS A 141 -5.06 -5.73 12.28
CA CYS A 141 -5.17 -6.99 13.00
C CYS A 141 -5.34 -8.16 12.04
N ASN A 142 -4.97 -9.34 12.51
CA ASN A 142 -5.03 -10.58 11.76
C ASN A 142 -5.89 -11.59 12.55
N PRO A 143 -7.15 -11.79 12.14
CA PRO A 143 -8.00 -12.84 12.69
C PRO A 143 -7.53 -14.20 12.14
N ALA A 144 -6.61 -14.84 12.86
CA ALA A 144 -6.06 -16.15 12.50
C ALA A 144 -7.00 -17.33 12.84
N ILE A 145 -8.28 -17.06 13.09
CA ILE A 145 -9.35 -18.06 13.22
C ILE A 145 -9.79 -18.48 11.82
N HIS A 146 -9.81 -19.78 11.56
CA HIS A 146 -10.19 -20.31 10.26
C HIS A 146 -11.68 -20.63 10.29
N VAL A 147 -12.46 -19.96 9.44
CA VAL A 147 -13.93 -20.04 9.46
C VAL A 147 -14.47 -20.27 8.06
N TYR A 148 -15.45 -21.16 7.93
CA TYR A 148 -16.15 -21.42 6.68
C TYR A 148 -17.65 -21.65 6.89
N SER A 149 -18.42 -21.46 5.82
CA SER A 149 -19.84 -21.84 5.81
C SER A 149 -19.95 -23.34 5.57
N THR A 150 -20.70 -24.03 6.43
CA THR A 150 -20.94 -25.49 6.33
C THR A 150 -21.71 -25.87 5.08
N LYS A 151 -22.53 -24.94 4.54
CA LYS A 151 -23.25 -25.10 3.27
C LYS A 151 -22.33 -24.99 2.05
N ALA A 152 -21.29 -24.16 2.15
CA ALA A 152 -20.37 -23.90 1.05
C ALA A 152 -19.24 -24.93 0.97
N PHE A 153 -18.89 -25.56 2.10
CA PHE A 153 -17.77 -26.49 2.17
C PHE A 153 -18.05 -27.64 3.14
N GLN A 154 -17.98 -28.86 2.62
CA GLN A 154 -18.04 -30.10 3.39
C GLN A 154 -16.63 -30.66 3.55
N MET A 155 -16.00 -30.39 4.70
CA MET A 155 -14.63 -30.82 4.97
C MET A 155 -14.55 -32.36 5.06
N PRO A 156 -13.80 -33.05 4.17
CA PRO A 156 -13.83 -34.52 4.09
C PRO A 156 -13.48 -35.23 5.40
N SER A 157 -12.49 -34.73 6.14
CA SER A 157 -12.06 -35.30 7.43
C SER A 157 -13.14 -35.31 8.50
N VAL A 158 -14.09 -34.36 8.45
CA VAL A 158 -15.18 -34.23 9.42
C VAL A 158 -16.32 -35.18 9.06
N TYR A 159 -16.67 -35.24 7.78
CA TYR A 159 -17.76 -36.09 7.28
C TYR A 159 -17.39 -37.58 7.25
N ALA A 160 -16.09 -37.92 7.38
CA ALA A 160 -15.64 -39.29 7.59
C ALA A 160 -16.05 -39.86 8.97
N GLU A 161 -16.41 -39.01 9.93
CA GLU A 161 -16.85 -39.41 11.27
C GLU A 161 -18.34 -39.08 11.49
N PRO A 162 -19.24 -40.09 11.51
CA PRO A 162 -20.69 -39.85 11.56
C PRO A 162 -21.18 -38.96 12.71
N ALA A 163 -20.55 -39.07 13.89
CA ALA A 163 -20.90 -38.25 15.04
C ALA A 163 -20.59 -36.75 14.80
N LYS A 164 -19.46 -36.45 14.14
CA LYS A 164 -19.08 -35.07 13.80
C LYS A 164 -19.90 -34.54 12.63
N ALA A 165 -20.16 -35.38 11.62
CA ALA A 165 -21.03 -35.06 10.49
C ALA A 165 -22.42 -34.60 10.96
N ASN A 166 -23.05 -35.38 11.84
CA ASN A 166 -24.37 -35.04 12.40
C ASN A 166 -24.38 -33.72 13.17
N LEU A 167 -23.27 -33.34 13.81
CA LEU A 167 -23.16 -32.06 14.51
C LEU A 167 -22.98 -30.90 13.52
N ILE A 168 -22.01 -31.00 12.60
CA ILE A 168 -21.69 -29.90 11.68
C ILE A 168 -22.85 -29.60 10.71
N GLU A 169 -23.69 -30.58 10.38
CA GLU A 169 -24.92 -30.40 9.58
C GLU A 169 -25.96 -29.47 10.25
N GLN A 170 -25.89 -29.32 11.57
CA GLN A 170 -26.75 -28.40 12.33
C GLN A 170 -26.19 -26.98 12.41
N ALA A 171 -24.94 -26.77 11.99
CA ALA A 171 -24.26 -25.49 12.06
C ALA A 171 -24.39 -24.69 10.75
N ASP A 172 -24.40 -23.36 10.85
CA ASP A 172 -24.29 -22.44 9.71
C ASP A 172 -22.83 -22.18 9.32
N TRP A 173 -21.98 -22.15 10.34
CA TRP A 173 -20.56 -21.87 10.25
C TRP A 173 -19.78 -22.95 10.98
N ALA A 174 -18.56 -23.21 10.54
CA ALA A 174 -17.61 -24.01 11.28
C ALA A 174 -16.30 -23.25 11.40
N TYR A 175 -15.65 -23.37 12.55
CA TYR A 175 -14.39 -22.68 12.81
C TYR A 175 -13.40 -23.54 13.58
N ALA A 176 -12.12 -23.26 13.36
CA ALA A 176 -11.01 -23.77 14.16
C ALA A 176 -10.25 -22.59 14.77
N ASP A 177 -10.04 -22.65 16.08
CA ASP A 177 -9.32 -21.68 16.87
C ASP A 177 -8.09 -22.35 17.48
N ARG A 178 -6.91 -21.78 17.22
CA ARG A 178 -5.64 -22.34 17.71
C ARG A 178 -5.43 -22.08 19.21
N PHE A 179 -6.47 -21.92 20.03
CA PHE A 179 -6.36 -21.47 21.42
C PHE A 179 -5.38 -22.29 22.28
N SER A 180 -5.35 -23.61 22.08
CA SER A 180 -4.49 -24.53 22.83
C SER A 180 -3.06 -24.64 22.29
N THR A 181 -2.86 -24.29 21.01
CA THR A 181 -1.62 -24.51 20.25
C THR A 181 -0.97 -23.21 19.76
N GLY A 182 -1.62 -22.06 19.96
CA GLY A 182 -1.21 -20.76 19.42
C GLY A 182 -2.15 -19.61 19.81
N ALA A 183 -1.96 -18.46 19.17
CA ALA A 183 -2.90 -17.33 19.29
C ALA A 183 -3.80 -17.28 18.06
N ALA A 184 -5.07 -16.95 18.29
CA ALA A 184 -6.11 -17.01 17.27
C ALA A 184 -6.44 -15.63 16.70
N PHE A 185 -6.08 -14.57 17.42
CA PHE A 185 -6.26 -13.20 16.99
C PHE A 185 -4.97 -12.42 17.24
N HIS A 186 -4.48 -11.70 16.24
CA HIS A 186 -3.32 -10.82 16.42
C HIS A 186 -3.78 -9.38 16.24
N VAL A 187 -3.40 -8.50 17.16
CA VAL A 187 -3.53 -7.05 16.99
C VAL A 187 -2.14 -6.43 16.92
N MET A 188 -1.93 -5.52 15.98
CA MET A 188 -0.62 -4.96 15.74
C MET A 188 -0.25 -3.91 16.80
N ASP A 189 1.02 -3.83 17.16
CA ASP A 189 1.56 -2.87 18.13
C ASP A 189 1.86 -1.47 17.55
N ASP A 190 1.54 -1.25 16.27
CA ASP A 190 1.58 0.06 15.62
C ASP A 190 0.60 1.10 16.23
N CYS A 191 -0.34 0.62 17.05
CA CYS A 191 -1.19 1.45 17.90
C CYS A 191 -1.31 0.85 19.32
N PRO A 192 -0.31 1.05 20.20
CA PRO A 192 -0.21 0.33 21.49
C PRO A 192 -1.45 0.47 22.38
N GLY A 193 -2.09 1.64 22.36
CA GLY A 193 -3.31 1.90 23.14
C GLY A 193 -4.50 1.03 22.69
N ILE A 194 -4.68 0.87 21.38
CA ILE A 194 -5.72 -0.01 20.81
C ILE A 194 -5.33 -1.46 21.06
N ALA A 195 -4.08 -1.83 20.76
CA ALA A 195 -3.57 -3.19 20.93
C ALA A 195 -3.80 -3.72 22.35
N GLN A 196 -3.40 -2.94 23.36
CA GLN A 196 -3.58 -3.32 24.76
C GLN A 196 -5.05 -3.36 25.18
N SER A 197 -5.82 -2.33 24.85
CA SER A 197 -7.23 -2.26 25.28
C SER A 197 -8.10 -3.32 24.60
N PHE A 198 -7.88 -3.60 23.31
CA PHE A 198 -8.60 -4.63 22.58
C PHE A 198 -8.18 -6.04 23.00
N SER A 199 -6.87 -6.30 23.17
CA SER A 199 -6.39 -7.61 23.66
C SER A 199 -6.97 -7.93 25.03
N ASN A 200 -7.02 -6.96 25.95
CA ASN A 200 -7.65 -7.13 27.26
C ASN A 200 -9.15 -7.44 27.17
N LEU A 201 -9.88 -6.77 26.27
CA LEU A 201 -11.29 -7.08 26.02
C LEU A 201 -11.44 -8.50 25.47
N TYR A 202 -10.81 -8.79 24.34
CA TYR A 202 -10.97 -10.04 23.60
C TYR A 202 -10.64 -11.27 24.46
N ASN A 203 -9.57 -11.20 25.25
CA ASN A 203 -9.12 -12.31 26.11
C ASN A 203 -10.11 -12.66 27.24
N ASN A 204 -11.11 -11.81 27.52
CA ASN A 204 -12.18 -12.15 28.47
C ASN A 204 -13.10 -13.27 27.96
N CYS A 205 -13.07 -13.64 26.67
CA CYS A 205 -13.88 -14.74 26.14
C CYS A 205 -13.45 -16.12 26.66
N ARG A 206 -12.20 -16.26 27.13
CA ARG A 206 -11.60 -17.48 27.73
C ARG A 206 -11.60 -18.74 26.85
N VAL A 207 -12.04 -18.63 25.60
CA VAL A 207 -12.07 -19.74 24.62
C VAL A 207 -11.28 -19.42 23.35
N SER A 208 -10.68 -18.23 23.30
CA SER A 208 -9.81 -17.75 22.22
C SER A 208 -8.79 -16.78 22.81
N LYS A 209 -7.70 -16.49 22.08
CA LYS A 209 -6.59 -15.65 22.54
C LYS A 209 -6.20 -14.60 21.52
N CYS A 210 -6.20 -13.35 21.97
CA CYS A 210 -5.63 -12.20 21.29
C CYS A 210 -4.23 -11.90 21.81
N ILE A 211 -3.25 -11.85 20.91
CA ILE A 211 -1.88 -11.41 21.21
C ILE A 211 -1.54 -10.12 20.48
N ILE A 212 -0.61 -9.38 21.06
CA ILE A 212 -0.03 -8.20 20.45
C ILE A 212 1.20 -8.64 19.64
N ARG A 213 1.31 -8.18 18.39
CA ARG A 213 2.42 -8.52 17.49
C ARG A 213 2.98 -7.31 16.77
N SER A 214 4.23 -7.42 16.35
CA SER A 214 4.82 -6.45 15.43
C SER A 214 4.16 -6.56 14.05
N PRO A 215 3.73 -5.45 13.43
CA PRO A 215 3.23 -5.44 12.05
C PRO A 215 4.21 -6.04 11.06
N VAL A 216 5.52 -5.83 11.29
CA VAL A 216 6.58 -6.32 10.41
C VAL A 216 6.69 -7.84 10.45
N GLU A 217 6.65 -8.42 11.65
CA GLU A 217 6.71 -9.88 11.83
C GLU A 217 5.44 -10.56 11.30
N ASP A 218 4.27 -9.99 11.55
CA ASP A 218 2.99 -10.54 11.06
C ASP A 218 2.89 -10.46 9.54
N ALA A 219 3.30 -9.33 8.95
CA ALA A 219 3.35 -9.14 7.49
C ALA A 219 4.31 -10.13 6.83
N ALA A 220 5.48 -10.39 7.42
CA ALA A 220 6.44 -11.34 6.87
C ALA A 220 5.83 -12.76 6.75
N PHE A 221 5.07 -13.22 7.76
CA PHE A 221 4.37 -14.50 7.66
C PHE A 221 3.17 -14.42 6.69
N GLY A 222 2.36 -13.37 6.78
CA GLY A 222 1.16 -13.19 5.96
C GLY A 222 1.46 -13.12 4.46
N ASN A 223 2.57 -12.50 4.07
CA ASN A 223 2.98 -12.35 2.67
C ASN A 223 3.67 -13.61 2.10
N LEU A 224 4.15 -14.51 2.97
CA LEU A 224 4.69 -15.81 2.57
C LEU A 224 3.61 -16.86 2.29
N ALA A 225 2.52 -16.83 3.06
CA ALA A 225 1.46 -17.84 2.98
C ALA A 225 0.87 -18.02 1.55
N PRO A 226 0.53 -16.94 0.80
CA PRO A 226 0.07 -17.06 -0.59
C PRO A 226 1.05 -17.77 -1.52
N ILE A 227 2.36 -17.64 -1.29
CA ILE A 227 3.40 -18.30 -2.09
C ILE A 227 3.39 -19.81 -1.81
N ALA A 228 3.33 -20.18 -0.53
CA ALA A 228 3.23 -21.59 -0.13
C ALA A 228 1.95 -22.24 -0.68
N PHE A 229 0.82 -21.52 -0.65
CA PHE A 229 -0.46 -22.03 -1.16
C PHE A 229 -0.47 -22.18 -2.69
N ALA A 230 0.13 -21.22 -3.42
CA ALA A 230 0.31 -21.36 -4.87
C ALA A 230 1.20 -22.57 -5.22
N ALA A 231 2.26 -22.80 -4.45
CA ALA A 231 3.12 -23.97 -4.63
C ALA A 231 2.36 -25.28 -4.36
N THR A 232 1.58 -25.35 -3.28
CA THR A 232 0.77 -26.53 -2.98
C THR A 232 -0.31 -26.75 -4.02
N GLU A 233 -0.91 -25.71 -4.58
CA GLU A 233 -1.89 -25.85 -5.66
C GLU A 233 -1.27 -26.53 -6.88
N LEU A 234 -0.09 -26.08 -7.31
CA LEU A 234 0.65 -26.67 -8.43
C LEU A 234 1.09 -28.12 -8.16
N LEU A 235 1.29 -28.48 -6.89
CA LEU A 235 1.63 -29.84 -6.45
C LEU A 235 0.41 -30.74 -6.22
N GLY A 236 -0.82 -30.23 -6.38
CA GLY A 236 -2.05 -30.99 -6.17
C GLY A 236 -2.46 -31.13 -4.70
N TRP A 237 -2.18 -30.12 -3.87
CA TRP A 237 -2.53 -30.03 -2.45
C TRP A 237 -2.06 -31.21 -1.57
N PRO A 238 -0.76 -31.63 -1.63
CA PRO A 238 -0.24 -32.62 -0.70
C PRO A 238 -0.16 -32.05 0.73
N LYS A 239 -0.07 -32.93 1.73
CA LYS A 239 0.32 -32.49 3.08
C LYS A 239 1.75 -31.99 3.05
N PHE A 240 2.11 -31.00 3.88
CA PHE A 240 3.46 -30.43 3.85
C PHE A 240 4.53 -31.46 4.24
N ARG A 241 4.18 -32.48 5.02
CA ARG A 241 5.08 -33.60 5.33
C ARG A 241 5.45 -34.47 4.12
N ASP A 242 4.63 -34.46 3.07
CA ASP A 242 4.77 -35.31 1.89
C ASP A 242 5.46 -34.56 0.72
N ILE A 243 5.79 -33.26 0.90
CA ILE A 243 6.54 -32.47 -0.07
C ILE A 243 8.04 -32.75 0.08
N ASP A 244 8.71 -33.03 -1.04
CA ASP A 244 10.17 -33.08 -1.11
C ASP A 244 10.73 -31.64 -1.19
N PRO A 245 11.60 -31.20 -0.27
CA PRO A 245 12.20 -29.87 -0.32
C PRO A 245 13.06 -29.63 -1.58
N SER A 246 13.48 -30.67 -2.29
CA SER A 246 14.19 -30.57 -3.56
C SER A 246 13.29 -30.48 -4.79
N ASN A 247 11.96 -30.55 -4.62
CA ASN A 247 11.01 -30.42 -5.73
C ASN A 247 11.13 -29.03 -6.40
N ASP A 248 11.20 -29.00 -7.73
CA ASP A 248 11.41 -27.77 -8.51
C ASP A 248 10.36 -26.67 -8.22
N ILE A 249 9.09 -27.04 -8.02
CA ILE A 249 8.01 -26.08 -7.68
C ILE A 249 8.26 -25.49 -6.28
N TRP A 250 8.67 -26.32 -5.33
CA TRP A 250 8.94 -25.87 -3.96
C TRP A 250 10.21 -25.01 -3.87
N VAL A 251 11.24 -25.36 -4.64
CA VAL A 251 12.46 -24.56 -4.78
C VAL A 251 12.11 -23.18 -5.37
N LEU A 252 11.32 -23.13 -6.44
CA LEU A 252 10.86 -21.87 -7.02
C LEU A 252 10.06 -21.02 -6.02
N ALA A 253 9.13 -21.66 -5.30
CA ALA A 253 8.35 -20.99 -4.26
C ALA A 253 9.24 -20.43 -3.14
N THR A 254 10.31 -21.13 -2.79
CA THR A 254 11.29 -20.65 -1.81
C THR A 254 12.04 -19.41 -2.30
N GLU A 255 12.46 -19.39 -3.56
CA GLU A 255 13.12 -18.20 -4.13
C GLU A 255 12.17 -17.01 -4.20
N ALA A 256 10.92 -17.21 -4.62
CA ALA A 256 9.89 -16.17 -4.57
C ALA A 256 9.65 -15.67 -3.13
N ALA A 257 9.61 -16.58 -2.15
CA ALA A 257 9.49 -16.25 -0.73
C ALA A 257 10.66 -15.39 -0.22
N LYS A 258 11.90 -15.67 -0.64
CA LYS A 258 13.07 -14.84 -0.32
C LYS A 258 12.93 -13.43 -0.89
N GLU A 259 12.51 -13.31 -2.14
CA GLU A 259 12.33 -12.00 -2.79
C GLU A 259 11.27 -11.16 -2.06
N VAL A 260 10.12 -11.78 -1.73
CA VAL A 260 9.05 -11.10 -1.00
C VAL A 260 9.48 -10.71 0.41
N LEU A 261 10.14 -11.60 1.16
CA LEU A 261 10.69 -11.27 2.48
C LEU A 261 11.74 -10.15 2.41
N GLY A 262 12.47 -10.04 1.30
CA GLY A 262 13.48 -9.02 1.07
C GLY A 262 12.92 -7.60 0.85
N LEU A 263 11.61 -7.45 0.63
CA LEU A 263 10.97 -6.13 0.48
C LEU A 263 11.19 -5.25 1.73
N HIS A 264 11.42 -3.96 1.54
CA HIS A 264 11.72 -3.01 2.60
C HIS A 264 10.62 -2.92 3.68
N LEU A 265 9.37 -3.22 3.31
CA LEU A 265 8.24 -3.24 4.25
C LEU A 265 8.43 -4.24 5.40
N HIS A 266 9.29 -5.26 5.22
CA HIS A 266 9.62 -6.24 6.26
C HIS A 266 10.85 -5.86 7.10
N GLY A 267 11.50 -4.72 6.82
CA GLY A 267 12.65 -4.21 7.57
C GLY A 267 13.83 -5.20 7.70
N GLU A 268 14.62 -5.03 8.77
CA GLU A 268 15.76 -5.93 9.06
C GLU A 268 15.30 -7.37 9.36
N TYR A 269 14.12 -7.53 9.94
CA TYR A 269 13.53 -8.85 10.20
C TYR A 269 13.36 -9.64 8.91
N GLY A 270 12.71 -9.05 7.89
CA GLY A 270 12.51 -9.67 6.59
C GLY A 270 13.82 -9.98 5.87
N ARG A 271 14.79 -9.07 5.92
CA ARG A 271 16.11 -9.30 5.32
C ARG A 271 16.84 -10.49 5.95
N LEU A 272 16.82 -10.59 7.28
CA LEU A 272 17.39 -11.72 8.00
C LEU A 272 16.62 -13.02 7.72
N ALA A 273 15.28 -12.96 7.67
CA ALA A 273 14.44 -14.10 7.32
C ALA A 273 14.74 -14.61 5.90
N ALA A 274 14.82 -13.72 4.91
CA ALA A 274 15.17 -14.04 3.53
C ALA A 274 16.54 -14.71 3.40
N THR A 275 17.54 -14.19 4.12
CA THR A 275 18.91 -14.72 4.10
C THR A 275 19.00 -16.15 4.65
N ASN A 276 18.17 -16.47 5.66
CA ASN A 276 18.15 -17.77 6.31
C ASN A 276 17.14 -18.77 5.69
N LEU A 277 16.28 -18.29 4.77
CA LEU A 277 15.28 -19.14 4.14
C LEU A 277 15.95 -20.07 3.12
N ASN A 278 15.62 -21.35 3.17
CA ASN A 278 15.95 -22.34 2.16
C ASN A 278 14.79 -23.34 2.04
N PRO A 279 14.78 -24.22 1.03
CA PRO A 279 13.61 -25.06 0.78
C PRO A 279 13.23 -25.96 1.96
N ALA A 280 14.23 -26.45 2.71
CA ALA A 280 14.00 -27.27 3.89
C ALA A 280 13.43 -26.45 5.07
N THR A 281 13.98 -25.25 5.35
CA THR A 281 13.50 -24.40 6.45
C THR A 281 12.13 -23.80 6.15
N PHE A 282 11.85 -23.45 4.90
CA PHE A 282 10.53 -23.00 4.48
C PHE A 282 9.49 -24.11 4.68
N LEU A 283 9.82 -25.34 4.27
CA LEU A 283 8.92 -26.47 4.43
C LEU A 283 8.68 -26.83 5.89
N GLU A 284 9.72 -26.76 6.73
CA GLU A 284 9.57 -27.01 8.16
C GLU A 284 8.65 -25.98 8.84
N GLY A 285 8.72 -24.70 8.42
CA GLY A 285 7.79 -23.67 8.86
C GLY A 285 6.33 -24.01 8.50
N MET A 286 6.09 -24.52 7.29
CA MET A 286 4.74 -24.93 6.86
C MET A 286 4.26 -26.21 7.54
N LYS A 287 5.16 -27.16 7.86
CA LYS A 287 4.84 -28.34 8.68
C LYS A 287 4.45 -27.96 10.10
N GLU A 288 5.15 -26.99 10.71
CA GLU A 288 4.77 -26.46 12.02
C GLU A 288 3.44 -25.74 11.96
N TYR A 289 3.21 -24.92 10.92
CA TYR A 289 1.91 -24.31 10.68
C TYR A 289 0.81 -25.37 10.60
N GLU A 290 0.98 -26.45 9.83
CA GLU A 290 0.02 -27.56 9.75
C GLU A 290 -0.22 -28.23 11.11
N ARG A 291 0.86 -28.47 11.87
CA ARG A 291 0.80 -29.08 13.20
C ARG A 291 -0.02 -28.24 14.19
N THR A 292 0.04 -26.91 14.09
CA THR A 292 -0.69 -26.01 15.02
C THR A 292 -2.20 -26.13 14.91
N PHE A 293 -2.74 -26.70 13.83
CA PHE A 293 -4.18 -26.92 13.65
C PHE A 293 -4.68 -28.27 14.21
N GLY A 294 -3.78 -29.12 14.69
CA GLY A 294 -4.16 -30.38 15.36
C GLY A 294 -5.03 -31.28 14.49
N THR A 295 -6.30 -31.41 14.84
CA THR A 295 -7.27 -32.27 14.12
C THR A 295 -8.01 -31.56 12.99
N PHE A 296 -7.89 -30.23 12.89
CA PHE A 296 -8.46 -29.48 11.80
C PHE A 296 -7.65 -29.71 10.51
N ASP A 297 -8.34 -30.11 9.44
CA ASP A 297 -7.69 -30.38 8.15
C ASP A 297 -7.43 -29.06 7.41
N ILE A 298 -6.32 -28.43 7.78
CA ILE A 298 -5.90 -27.15 7.20
C ILE A 298 -5.58 -27.27 5.71
N ILE A 299 -5.14 -28.42 5.21
CA ILE A 299 -4.86 -28.61 3.78
C ILE A 299 -6.16 -28.60 2.99
N ALA A 300 -7.18 -29.37 3.43
CA ALA A 300 -8.50 -29.35 2.81
C ALA A 300 -9.15 -27.96 2.90
N PHE A 301 -9.01 -27.28 4.02
CA PHE A 301 -9.49 -25.90 4.17
C PHE A 301 -8.78 -24.95 3.20
N SER A 302 -7.44 -25.00 3.13
CA SER A 302 -6.66 -24.13 2.25
C SER A 302 -6.94 -24.41 0.78
N GLN A 303 -7.18 -25.67 0.40
CA GLN A 303 -7.61 -26.00 -0.96
C GLN A 303 -8.95 -25.34 -1.31
N TYR A 304 -9.95 -25.44 -0.42
CA TYR A 304 -11.23 -24.76 -0.62
C TYR A 304 -11.09 -23.22 -0.63
N HIS A 305 -10.26 -22.70 0.29
CA HIS A 305 -10.14 -21.28 0.52
C HIS A 305 -9.23 -20.61 -0.53
N HIS A 306 -7.95 -20.97 -0.53
CA HIS A 306 -6.90 -20.38 -1.38
C HIS A 306 -6.89 -20.96 -2.80
N GLY A 307 -7.20 -22.26 -2.96
CA GLY A 307 -7.39 -22.86 -4.29
C GLY A 307 -8.73 -22.55 -4.95
N GLY A 308 -9.59 -21.75 -4.29
CA GLY A 308 -10.92 -21.43 -4.79
C GLY A 308 -11.36 -20.03 -4.38
N LYS A 309 -12.00 -19.93 -3.20
CA LYS A 309 -12.71 -18.72 -2.75
C LYS A 309 -11.91 -17.41 -2.84
N VAL A 310 -10.62 -17.43 -2.50
CA VAL A 310 -9.75 -16.24 -2.47
C VAL A 310 -8.58 -16.32 -3.46
N GLN A 311 -8.58 -17.27 -4.39
CA GLN A 311 -7.49 -17.47 -5.34
C GLN A 311 -7.11 -16.20 -6.12
N ALA A 312 -8.12 -15.46 -6.62
CA ALA A 312 -7.89 -14.20 -7.32
C ALA A 312 -7.28 -13.12 -6.41
N GLN A 313 -7.63 -13.11 -5.12
CA GLN A 313 -7.04 -12.20 -4.13
C GLN A 313 -5.57 -12.57 -3.88
N ASP A 314 -5.25 -13.86 -3.77
CA ASP A 314 -3.87 -14.33 -3.57
C ASP A 314 -3.00 -14.00 -4.80
N GLN A 315 -3.51 -14.22 -6.02
CA GLN A 315 -2.83 -13.82 -7.26
C GLN A 315 -2.59 -12.31 -7.31
N GLN A 316 -3.60 -11.50 -6.99
CA GLN A 316 -3.44 -10.05 -6.94
C GLN A 316 -2.40 -9.63 -5.90
N HIS A 317 -2.38 -10.27 -4.74
CA HIS A 317 -1.37 -10.00 -3.71
C HIS A 317 0.05 -10.27 -4.21
N LEU A 318 0.27 -11.38 -4.93
CA LEU A 318 1.58 -11.68 -5.54
C LEU A 318 1.95 -10.64 -6.61
N GLN A 319 0.99 -10.16 -7.41
CA GLN A 319 1.24 -9.07 -8.35
C GLN A 319 1.61 -7.77 -7.64
N ASP A 320 0.94 -7.43 -6.54
CA ASP A 320 1.27 -6.25 -5.73
C ASP A 320 2.69 -6.35 -5.17
N CYS A 321 3.13 -7.54 -4.70
CA CYS A 321 4.52 -7.80 -4.32
C CYS A 321 5.52 -7.53 -5.47
N ILE A 322 5.21 -7.99 -6.68
CA ILE A 322 6.06 -7.80 -7.86
C ILE A 322 6.17 -6.31 -8.21
N VAL A 323 5.05 -5.59 -8.23
CA VAL A 323 5.03 -4.15 -8.49
C VAL A 323 5.89 -3.42 -7.47
N ARG A 324 5.72 -3.74 -6.19
CA ARG A 324 6.50 -3.14 -5.11
C ARG A 324 7.99 -3.43 -5.22
N GLY A 325 8.36 -4.67 -5.50
CA GLY A 325 9.76 -5.04 -5.73
C GLY A 325 10.39 -4.24 -6.87
N LYS A 326 9.66 -4.03 -7.98
CA LYS A 326 10.13 -3.19 -9.10
C LYS A 326 10.30 -1.73 -8.69
N GLU A 327 9.39 -1.18 -7.89
CA GLU A 327 9.47 0.19 -7.36
C GLU A 327 10.70 0.36 -6.46
N GLU A 328 10.92 -0.57 -5.51
CA GLU A 328 12.04 -0.53 -4.58
C GLU A 328 13.38 -0.66 -5.30
N VAL A 329 13.45 -1.53 -6.31
CA VAL A 329 14.62 -1.66 -7.18
C VAL A 329 14.86 -0.36 -7.95
N ARG A 330 13.84 0.26 -8.55
CA ARG A 330 13.96 1.54 -9.27
C ARG A 330 14.42 2.66 -8.34
N CYS A 331 13.86 2.76 -7.13
CA CYS A 331 14.27 3.71 -6.10
C CYS A 331 15.72 3.46 -5.66
N THR A 332 16.11 2.21 -5.44
CA THR A 332 17.48 1.84 -5.08
C THR A 332 18.47 2.15 -6.19
N TYR A 333 18.14 1.91 -7.46
CA TYR A 333 19.00 2.29 -8.60
C TYR A 333 19.12 3.81 -8.74
N LEU A 334 18.06 4.58 -8.53
CA LEU A 334 18.07 6.05 -8.58
C LEU A 334 18.81 6.66 -7.38
N LEU A 335 18.59 6.14 -6.17
CA LEU A 335 19.28 6.55 -4.94
C LEU A 335 20.74 6.14 -4.95
N SER A 336 21.08 4.94 -5.44
CA SER A 336 22.47 4.50 -5.61
C SER A 336 23.24 5.47 -6.52
N HIS A 337 22.71 5.81 -7.69
CA HIS A 337 23.39 6.76 -8.57
C HIS A 337 23.48 8.17 -7.96
N SER A 338 22.50 8.59 -7.16
CA SER A 338 22.49 9.91 -6.50
C SER A 338 23.41 9.96 -5.25
N CYS A 339 23.45 8.90 -4.45
CA CYS A 339 24.23 8.80 -3.22
C CYS A 339 25.71 8.59 -3.48
N HIS A 340 26.10 7.86 -4.54
CA HIS A 340 27.52 7.80 -4.95
C HIS A 340 28.04 9.17 -5.39
N PHE A 341 27.20 10.00 -6.02
CA PHE A 341 27.56 11.39 -6.35
C PHE A 341 27.55 12.32 -5.12
N ALA A 342 26.74 12.05 -4.09
CA ALA A 342 26.66 12.85 -2.86
C ALA A 342 27.70 12.47 -1.78
N LEU A 343 28.21 11.23 -1.76
CA LEU A 343 29.28 10.78 -0.84
C LEU A 343 30.68 11.25 -1.26
N LEU A 344 30.90 11.48 -2.56
CA LEU A 344 32.16 11.96 -3.11
C LEU A 344 32.60 13.33 -2.51
N PRO A 345 31.72 14.34 -2.40
CA PRO A 345 32.04 15.60 -1.71
C PRO A 345 32.34 15.42 -0.21
N LEU A 346 31.62 14.53 0.49
CA LEU A 346 31.77 14.31 1.95
C LEU A 346 33.11 13.67 2.34
N ILE A 347 33.63 12.76 1.52
CA ILE A 347 34.96 12.15 1.72
C ILE A 347 36.08 13.15 1.41
N LEU A 348 35.80 14.12 0.53
CA LEU A 348 36.68 15.25 0.20
C LEU A 348 36.52 16.43 1.19
N VAL A 349 36.22 16.23 2.47
CA VAL A 349 36.25 17.31 3.50
C VAL A 349 37.30 17.04 4.59
N VAL A 350 38.03 15.93 4.51
CA VAL A 350 38.97 15.49 5.57
C VAL A 350 40.33 16.24 5.53
N SER A 351 40.58 17.12 4.55
CA SER A 351 41.82 17.93 4.50
C SER A 351 41.60 19.39 4.08
N ASN A 352 42.50 20.30 4.43
CA ASN A 352 42.39 21.73 4.05
C ASN A 352 42.39 21.97 2.53
N SER A 353 42.93 21.05 1.73
CA SER A 353 42.89 21.05 0.26
C SER A 353 41.53 20.65 -0.31
N SER A 354 40.68 20.03 0.52
CA SER A 354 39.47 19.34 0.09
C SER A 354 38.22 20.24 0.10
N VAL A 355 38.26 21.32 0.89
CA VAL A 355 37.28 22.43 0.85
C VAL A 355 37.25 23.14 -0.51
N THR A 356 38.40 23.32 -1.17
CA THR A 356 38.47 23.95 -2.50
C THR A 356 37.73 23.13 -3.55
N PHE A 357 37.95 21.82 -3.58
CA PHE A 357 37.24 20.91 -4.48
C PHE A 357 35.74 20.83 -4.20
N PHE A 358 35.34 20.91 -2.93
CA PHE A 358 33.94 21.02 -2.56
C PHE A 358 33.29 22.27 -3.19
N TYR A 359 33.94 23.43 -3.11
CA TYR A 359 33.41 24.65 -3.72
C TYR A 359 33.39 24.58 -5.25
N TYR A 360 34.37 23.94 -5.91
CA TYR A 360 34.29 23.69 -7.36
C TYR A 360 33.05 22.87 -7.74
N PHE A 361 32.67 21.87 -6.93
CA PHE A 361 31.45 21.09 -7.18
C PHE A 361 30.18 21.92 -6.97
N VAL A 362 30.13 22.74 -5.92
CA VAL A 362 29.01 23.67 -5.68
C VAL A 362 28.86 24.65 -6.84
N ASP A 363 29.97 25.19 -7.34
CA ASP A 363 29.98 26.14 -8.46
C ASP A 363 29.53 25.49 -9.77
N LEU A 364 30.04 24.28 -10.05
CA LEU A 364 29.68 23.51 -11.23
C LEU A 364 28.21 23.08 -11.22
N THR A 365 27.69 22.66 -10.08
CA THR A 365 26.27 22.30 -9.94
C THR A 365 25.36 23.52 -10.03
N THR A 366 25.73 24.65 -9.41
CA THR A 366 24.99 25.91 -9.50
C THR A 366 24.88 26.40 -10.94
N GLY A 367 26.01 26.44 -11.68
CA GLY A 367 26.03 26.77 -13.10
C GLY A 367 25.21 25.78 -13.94
N GLY A 368 25.31 24.50 -13.63
CA GLY A 368 24.54 23.43 -14.27
C GLY A 368 23.02 23.60 -14.11
N PHE A 369 22.54 23.89 -12.90
CA PHE A 369 21.12 24.15 -12.65
C PHE A 369 20.61 25.33 -13.47
N ILE A 370 21.30 26.47 -13.41
CA ILE A 370 20.90 27.67 -14.16
C ILE A 370 20.87 27.39 -15.66
N ARG A 371 21.84 26.60 -16.17
CA ARG A 371 21.86 26.17 -17.57
C ARG A 371 20.67 25.30 -17.94
N VAL A 372 20.34 24.29 -17.14
CA VAL A 372 19.18 23.41 -17.37
C VAL A 372 17.89 24.23 -17.43
N TYR A 373 17.64 25.09 -16.45
CA TYR A 373 16.45 25.96 -16.45
C TYR A 373 16.43 26.91 -17.66
N THR A 374 17.57 27.45 -18.06
CA THR A 374 17.67 28.30 -19.27
C THR A 374 17.32 27.51 -20.55
N CYS A 375 17.75 26.25 -20.66
CA CYS A 375 17.38 25.37 -21.77
C CYS A 375 15.90 24.96 -21.74
N MET A 376 15.33 24.74 -20.55
CA MET A 376 13.89 24.50 -20.38
C MET A 376 13.06 25.71 -20.86
N LEU A 377 13.49 26.94 -20.54
CA LEU A 377 12.85 28.16 -21.03
C LEU A 377 12.92 28.27 -22.55
N LEU A 378 14.07 27.95 -23.16
CA LEU A 378 14.21 27.91 -24.63
C LEU A 378 13.25 26.88 -25.27
N THR A 379 13.12 25.71 -24.65
CA THR A 379 12.20 24.65 -25.08
C THR A 379 10.75 25.12 -24.95
N PHE A 380 10.38 25.75 -23.83
CA PHE A 380 9.06 26.33 -23.62
C PHE A 380 8.72 27.40 -24.65
N ILE A 381 9.66 28.30 -24.97
CA ILE A 381 9.50 29.31 -26.02
C ILE A 381 9.22 28.65 -27.37
N GLY A 382 9.95 27.59 -27.71
CA GLY A 382 9.74 26.80 -28.93
C GLY A 382 8.36 26.14 -28.97
N TRP A 383 7.96 25.51 -27.86
CA TRP A 383 6.65 24.88 -27.69
C TRP A 383 5.50 25.89 -27.80
N HIS A 384 5.60 27.05 -27.14
CA HIS A 384 4.58 28.10 -27.21
C HIS A 384 4.44 28.65 -28.65
N ARG A 385 5.54 28.75 -29.40
CA ARG A 385 5.50 29.11 -30.84
C ARG A 385 4.81 28.02 -31.68
N ALA A 386 5.01 26.75 -31.36
CA ALA A 386 4.35 25.63 -32.04
C ALA A 386 2.84 25.61 -31.77
N LEU A 387 2.42 25.79 -30.51
CA LEU A 387 1.01 25.94 -30.14
C LEU A 387 0.31 27.05 -30.94
N LYS A 388 0.92 28.24 -31.00
CA LYS A 388 0.36 29.37 -31.76
C LYS A 388 0.29 29.11 -33.27
N ALA A 389 1.17 28.28 -33.81
CA ALA A 389 1.19 27.93 -35.23
C ALA A 389 0.22 26.78 -35.58
N GLN A 390 -0.30 26.06 -34.58
CA GLN A 390 -1.14 24.86 -34.74
C GLN A 390 -2.40 24.92 -33.83
N PRO A 391 -3.25 25.96 -33.95
CA PRO A 391 -4.41 26.12 -33.07
C PRO A 391 -5.43 24.99 -33.18
N ASP A 392 -5.52 24.31 -34.33
CA ASP A 392 -6.44 23.20 -34.56
C ASP A 392 -6.01 21.89 -33.90
N VAL A 393 -4.70 21.72 -33.64
CA VAL A 393 -4.11 20.50 -33.06
C VAL A 393 -4.14 20.55 -31.53
N ALA A 394 -3.81 21.71 -30.96
CA ALA A 394 -3.75 21.91 -29.52
C ALA A 394 -4.22 23.34 -29.19
N PRO A 395 -5.53 23.58 -29.09
CA PRO A 395 -6.06 24.90 -28.78
C PRO A 395 -5.67 25.31 -27.36
N GLU A 396 -5.30 26.58 -27.17
CA GLU A 396 -4.89 27.10 -25.86
C GLU A 396 -5.97 26.93 -24.78
N SER A 397 -7.25 26.88 -25.17
CA SER A 397 -8.39 26.62 -24.28
C SER A 397 -8.40 25.22 -23.66
N LEU A 398 -7.67 24.27 -24.24
CA LEU A 398 -7.53 22.92 -23.70
C LEU A 398 -6.53 22.88 -22.53
N LEU A 399 -5.59 23.83 -22.47
CA LEU A 399 -4.56 23.84 -21.44
C LEU A 399 -5.18 24.10 -20.05
N PRO A 400 -4.84 23.29 -19.03
CA PRO A 400 -5.37 23.47 -17.67
C PRO A 400 -4.93 24.79 -17.01
N TYR A 401 -3.74 25.29 -17.36
CA TYR A 401 -3.17 26.51 -16.81
C TYR A 401 -2.42 27.32 -17.89
N LEU A 402 -2.55 28.65 -17.79
CA LEU A 402 -1.94 29.61 -18.70
C LEU A 402 -1.07 30.55 -17.86
N SER A 403 0.25 30.51 -18.03
CA SER A 403 1.16 31.32 -17.23
C SER A 403 1.00 32.84 -17.48
N PRO A 404 1.10 33.67 -16.44
CA PRO A 404 1.05 35.12 -16.57
C PRO A 404 2.24 35.64 -17.40
N PHE A 405 2.03 36.72 -18.15
CA PHE A 405 3.05 37.37 -18.98
C PHE A 405 3.66 36.51 -20.09
N ARG A 406 3.11 35.33 -20.41
CA ARG A 406 3.61 34.51 -21.52
C ARG A 406 3.46 35.20 -22.88
N PRO A 407 4.42 35.04 -23.81
CA PRO A 407 5.75 34.46 -23.63
C PRO A 407 6.80 35.46 -23.11
N TYR A 408 6.44 36.73 -22.89
CA TYR A 408 7.36 37.80 -22.50
C TYR A 408 8.10 37.53 -21.18
N GLY A 409 7.42 36.97 -20.18
CA GLY A 409 8.05 36.52 -18.93
C GLY A 409 9.11 35.45 -19.17
N SER A 410 8.85 34.52 -20.09
CA SER A 410 9.83 33.48 -20.46
C SER A 410 11.01 34.06 -21.23
N TYR A 411 10.80 35.05 -22.10
CA TYR A 411 11.91 35.77 -22.76
C TYR A 411 12.78 36.52 -21.75
N PHE A 412 12.15 37.23 -20.80
CA PHE A 412 12.87 37.93 -19.73
C PHE A 412 13.69 36.96 -18.88
N ALA A 413 13.08 35.87 -18.40
CA ALA A 413 13.77 34.86 -17.59
C ALA A 413 14.92 34.18 -18.36
N PHE A 414 14.74 33.92 -19.66
CA PHE A 414 15.79 33.35 -20.50
C PHE A 414 16.99 34.30 -20.64
N VAL A 415 16.74 35.58 -20.92
CA VAL A 415 17.79 36.60 -21.01
C VAL A 415 18.51 36.74 -19.67
N LEU A 416 17.76 36.77 -18.56
CA LEU A 416 18.33 36.82 -17.23
C LEU A 416 19.21 35.60 -16.91
N GLY A 417 18.76 34.40 -17.25
CA GLY A 417 19.55 33.17 -17.11
C GLY A 417 20.85 33.22 -17.90
N CYS A 418 20.83 33.74 -19.13
CA CYS A 418 22.03 33.93 -19.94
C CYS A 418 23.00 34.96 -19.32
N ILE A 419 22.47 36.07 -18.78
CA ILE A 419 23.26 37.08 -18.08
C ILE A 419 23.93 36.46 -16.84
N ILE A 420 23.17 35.72 -16.03
CA ILE A 420 23.72 35.08 -14.83
C ILE A 420 24.83 34.10 -15.21
N LEU A 421 24.64 33.26 -16.23
CA LEU A 421 25.68 32.34 -16.71
C LEU A 421 26.94 33.06 -17.22
N LEU A 422 26.80 34.27 -17.78
CA LEU A 422 27.93 35.08 -18.21
C LEU A 422 28.75 35.62 -17.02
N PHE A 423 28.07 36.00 -15.93
CA PHE A 423 28.69 36.68 -14.79
C PHE A 423 28.99 35.78 -13.59
N ILE A 424 28.50 34.54 -13.58
CA ILE A 424 28.61 33.62 -12.43
C ILE A 424 30.06 33.39 -11.98
N GLY A 425 31.00 33.31 -12.91
CA GLY A 425 32.43 33.14 -12.64
C GLY A 425 33.23 34.42 -12.81
N TRP A 426 32.63 35.61 -12.75
CA TRP A 426 33.31 36.87 -13.12
C TRP A 426 34.57 37.16 -12.31
N GLY A 427 34.60 36.73 -11.03
CA GLY A 427 35.76 36.88 -10.16
C GLY A 427 37.03 36.15 -10.65
N THR A 428 36.90 35.18 -11.55
CA THR A 428 38.03 34.38 -12.07
C THR A 428 38.89 35.13 -13.07
N PHE A 429 38.47 36.31 -13.55
CA PHE A 429 39.20 37.07 -14.56
C PHE A 429 40.30 37.98 -13.99
N SER A 430 40.30 38.31 -12.69
CA SER A 430 41.28 39.24 -12.11
C SER A 430 41.50 39.06 -10.60
N PRO A 431 42.65 38.51 -10.15
CA PRO A 431 43.68 37.87 -10.98
C PRO A 431 43.14 36.63 -11.69
N LEU A 432 43.76 36.23 -12.81
CA LEU A 432 43.29 35.10 -13.61
C LEU A 432 43.41 33.78 -12.81
N ASP A 433 42.26 33.21 -12.43
CA ASP A 433 42.13 31.88 -11.84
C ASP A 433 41.69 30.90 -12.92
N VAL A 434 42.65 30.15 -13.46
CA VAL A 434 42.42 29.20 -14.55
C VAL A 434 41.51 28.05 -14.11
N GLU A 435 41.66 27.56 -12.88
CA GLU A 435 40.88 26.42 -12.35
C GLU A 435 39.42 26.82 -12.13
N GLY A 436 39.19 27.97 -11.50
CA GLY A 436 37.85 28.54 -11.37
C GLY A 436 37.23 28.86 -12.73
N TRP A 437 37.98 29.48 -13.66
CA TRP A 437 37.47 29.83 -14.98
C TRP A 437 37.00 28.61 -15.77
N ILE A 438 37.78 27.52 -15.75
CA ILE A 438 37.37 26.25 -16.37
C ILE A 438 36.10 25.72 -15.70
N THR A 439 36.05 25.74 -14.37
CA THR A 439 34.91 25.21 -13.59
C THR A 439 33.60 25.93 -13.92
N TYR A 440 33.62 27.26 -14.03
CA TYR A 440 32.40 28.04 -14.33
C TYR A 440 32.01 28.01 -15.81
N TYR A 441 32.96 28.06 -16.74
CA TYR A 441 32.66 28.34 -18.15
C TYR A 441 32.79 27.14 -19.10
N PHE A 442 33.51 26.07 -18.73
CA PHE A 442 33.70 24.92 -19.62
C PHE A 442 32.37 24.27 -19.98
N ALA A 443 31.55 23.91 -19.00
CA ALA A 443 30.26 23.26 -19.24
C ALA A 443 29.30 24.15 -20.03
N ALA A 444 29.28 25.45 -19.74
CA ALA A 444 28.45 26.44 -20.43
C ALA A 444 28.81 26.58 -21.92
N ALA A 445 30.09 26.45 -22.28
CA ALA A 445 30.56 26.45 -23.67
C ALA A 445 30.44 25.09 -24.35
N PHE A 446 30.70 24.00 -23.61
CA PHE A 446 30.67 22.63 -24.12
C PHE A 446 29.28 22.18 -24.52
N ASP A 447 28.24 22.52 -23.75
CA ASP A 447 26.85 22.16 -24.04
C ASP A 447 26.34 22.65 -25.42
N PRO A 448 26.39 23.95 -25.77
CA PRO A 448 25.97 24.41 -27.09
C PRO A 448 26.86 23.84 -28.20
N LEU A 449 28.15 23.60 -27.94
CA LEU A 449 29.05 22.93 -28.90
C LEU A 449 28.58 21.50 -29.17
N MET A 450 28.30 20.70 -28.14
CA MET A 450 27.80 19.34 -28.28
C MET A 450 26.43 19.31 -28.96
N PHE A 451 25.56 20.28 -28.66
CA PHE A 451 24.29 20.43 -29.35
C PHE A 451 24.50 20.69 -30.85
N MET A 452 25.41 21.60 -31.23
CA MET A 452 25.74 21.86 -32.64
C MET A 452 26.32 20.63 -33.33
N VAL A 453 27.30 19.95 -32.72
CA VAL A 453 27.90 18.72 -33.25
C VAL A 453 26.84 17.64 -33.45
N GLY A 454 25.98 17.42 -32.46
CA GLY A 454 24.89 16.44 -32.53
C GLY A 454 23.90 16.73 -33.65
N ASN A 455 23.56 18.01 -33.88
CA ASN A 455 22.69 18.41 -34.99
C ASN A 455 23.37 18.26 -36.36
N LEU A 456 24.67 18.57 -36.46
CA LEU A 456 25.45 18.37 -37.69
C LEU A 456 25.57 16.89 -38.05
N VAL A 457 25.96 16.03 -37.09
CA VAL A 457 26.11 14.57 -37.28
C VAL A 457 24.78 13.93 -37.67
N LYS A 458 23.69 14.28 -36.98
CA LYS A 458 22.36 13.74 -37.26
C LYS A 458 21.63 14.46 -38.41
N LYS A 459 22.27 15.45 -39.05
CA LYS A 459 21.72 16.31 -40.10
C LYS A 459 20.31 16.84 -39.75
N ARG A 460 20.09 17.14 -38.47
CA ARG A 460 18.80 17.58 -37.94
C ARG A 460 18.56 19.04 -38.36
N ARG A 461 17.37 19.31 -38.88
CA ARG A 461 16.90 20.67 -39.16
C ARG A 461 16.07 21.14 -37.97
N TRP A 462 16.15 22.44 -37.67
CA TRP A 462 15.25 23.07 -36.71
C TRP A 462 13.80 22.82 -37.14
N ALA A 463 13.00 22.28 -36.23
CA ALA A 463 11.59 22.02 -36.49
C ALA A 463 10.87 23.33 -36.79
N LYS A 464 10.10 23.37 -37.88
CA LYS A 464 9.19 24.49 -38.13
C LYS A 464 8.08 24.43 -37.07
N PRO A 465 7.70 25.57 -36.44
CA PRO A 465 6.64 25.56 -35.43
C PRO A 465 5.32 24.93 -35.90
N SER A 466 4.97 25.05 -37.18
CA SER A 466 3.76 24.45 -37.78
C SER A 466 3.85 22.94 -38.02
N GLN A 467 5.04 22.35 -37.86
CA GLN A 467 5.31 20.92 -38.09
C GLN A 467 5.83 20.23 -36.83
N ALA A 468 5.92 20.95 -35.71
CA ALA A 468 6.36 20.39 -34.46
C ALA A 468 5.30 19.43 -33.92
N ASP A 469 5.73 18.25 -33.49
CA ASP A 469 4.83 17.25 -32.92
C ASP A 469 4.47 17.61 -31.47
N LEU A 470 3.19 17.85 -31.22
CA LEU A 470 2.65 18.22 -29.91
C LEU A 470 1.82 17.10 -29.26
N ILE A 471 1.55 16.00 -29.97
CA ILE A 471 0.53 15.01 -29.60
C ILE A 471 1.11 13.60 -29.44
N THR A 472 2.15 13.23 -30.18
CA THR A 472 2.69 11.85 -30.09
C THR A 472 3.13 11.53 -28.65
N GLY A 473 2.67 10.39 -28.15
CA GLY A 473 2.93 9.94 -26.77
C GLY A 473 2.05 10.58 -25.70
N LYS A 474 1.28 11.64 -26.02
CA LYS A 474 0.38 12.31 -25.06
C LYS A 474 -0.67 11.36 -24.50
N ALA A 475 -1.31 10.53 -25.34
CA ALA A 475 -2.37 9.62 -24.88
C ALA A 475 -1.89 8.61 -23.84
N THR A 476 -0.69 8.05 -24.01
CA THR A 476 -0.07 7.13 -23.05
C THR A 476 0.28 7.85 -21.75
N VAL A 477 0.78 9.08 -21.83
CA VAL A 477 1.06 9.91 -20.64
C VAL A 477 -0.24 10.29 -19.93
N ASP A 478 -1.31 10.62 -20.66
CA ASP A 478 -2.62 10.92 -20.08
C ASP A 478 -3.22 9.69 -19.38
N GLU A 479 -3.06 8.50 -19.96
CA GLU A 479 -3.48 7.21 -19.36
C GLU A 479 -2.67 6.89 -18.10
N GLU A 480 -1.36 7.12 -18.10
CA GLU A 480 -0.52 7.01 -16.89
C GLU A 480 -0.96 8.03 -15.83
N CYS A 481 -1.17 9.29 -16.21
CA CYS A 481 -1.66 10.33 -15.30
C CYS A 481 -3.04 9.99 -14.73
N GLN A 482 -3.95 9.34 -15.45
CA GLN A 482 -5.25 8.89 -14.92
C GLN A 482 -5.12 7.88 -13.76
N VAL A 483 -3.99 7.19 -13.65
CA VAL A 483 -3.71 6.29 -12.52
C VAL A 483 -3.34 7.06 -11.26
N TRP A 484 -2.68 8.22 -11.41
CA TRP A 484 -2.12 9.01 -10.30
C TRP A 484 -2.92 10.29 -9.96
N GLU A 485 -3.69 10.81 -10.91
CA GLU A 485 -4.49 12.04 -10.79
C GLU A 485 -5.99 11.70 -10.75
N ASP A 486 -6.72 12.28 -9.80
CA ASP A 486 -8.18 12.17 -9.74
C ASP A 486 -8.80 12.57 -11.09
N LEU A 487 -9.74 11.77 -11.62
CA LEU A 487 -10.42 12.02 -12.91
C LEU A 487 -11.10 13.40 -13.02
N GLY A 488 -11.27 14.12 -11.89
CA GLY A 488 -11.79 15.48 -11.83
C GLY A 488 -10.74 16.58 -11.63
N ALA A 489 -9.46 16.26 -11.45
CA ALA A 489 -8.41 17.23 -11.09
C ALA A 489 -8.29 18.42 -12.07
N PRO A 490 -8.33 18.23 -13.41
CA PRO A 490 -8.28 19.35 -14.35
C PRO A 490 -9.52 20.27 -14.26
N GLU A 491 -10.70 19.69 -14.06
CA GLU A 491 -11.96 20.44 -13.93
C GLU A 491 -12.03 21.17 -12.58
N ASN A 492 -11.57 20.51 -11.51
CA ASN A 492 -11.45 21.06 -10.16
C ASN A 492 -10.48 22.24 -10.13
N GLU A 493 -9.34 22.13 -10.82
CA GLU A 493 -8.35 23.20 -10.91
C GLU A 493 -8.90 24.39 -11.71
N ARG A 494 -9.60 24.13 -12.83
CA ARG A 494 -10.32 25.17 -13.57
C ARG A 494 -11.35 25.90 -12.69
N MET A 495 -12.09 25.17 -11.87
CA MET A 495 -13.08 25.74 -10.96
C MET A 495 -12.43 26.52 -9.81
N ARG A 496 -11.31 26.01 -9.26
CA ARG A 496 -10.50 26.70 -8.25
C ARG A 496 -9.96 28.02 -8.78
N LEU A 497 -9.35 28.02 -9.97
CA LEU A 497 -8.83 29.22 -10.61
C LEU A 497 -9.95 30.24 -10.92
N LYS A 498 -11.16 29.79 -11.31
CA LYS A 498 -12.32 30.68 -11.49
C LYS A 498 -12.77 31.37 -10.19
N GLN A 499 -12.59 30.72 -9.04
CA GLN A 499 -13.00 31.24 -7.72
C GLN A 499 -11.96 32.14 -7.06
N MET A 500 -10.71 32.14 -7.53
CA MET A 500 -9.63 32.96 -6.96
C MET A 500 -9.70 34.42 -7.42
N GLU A 501 -9.17 35.36 -6.61
CA GLU A 501 -8.93 36.73 -7.05
C GLU A 501 -7.78 36.81 -8.05
N TRP A 502 -7.76 37.83 -8.91
CA TRP A 502 -6.83 37.90 -10.05
C TRP A 502 -5.35 37.70 -9.67
N LEU A 503 -4.89 38.28 -8.56
CA LEU A 503 -3.52 38.12 -8.04
C LEU A 503 -3.19 36.70 -7.55
N ARG A 504 -4.20 35.92 -7.17
CA ARG A 504 -4.04 34.53 -6.70
C ARG A 504 -4.25 33.49 -7.80
N ARG A 505 -4.74 33.92 -8.97
CA ARG A 505 -4.89 33.07 -10.17
C ARG A 505 -3.55 32.83 -10.88
N PHE A 506 -2.51 33.59 -10.55
CA PHE A 506 -1.25 33.68 -11.28
C PHE A 506 -0.06 33.31 -10.43
#